data_AF-A0AB73FCR4-F1
#
_entry.id   AF-A0AB73FCR4-F1
#
_cell.length_a   1.000
_cell.length_b   1.000
_cell.length_c   1.000
_cell.angle_alpha   90.00
_cell.angle_beta   90.00
_cell.angle_gamma   90.00
#
_symmetry.space_group_name_H-M   'P 1'
#
loop_
_entity.id
_entity.type
_entity.pdbx_description
1 polymer ?
#
loop_
_entity_poly.entity_id
_entity_poly.type
_entity_poly.pdbx_seq_one_letter_code
_entity_poly.pdbx_strand_id
1 'polypeptide(L)'
;MKFIEINGITTHNLKNIDLHIEKNKITAIYGRSGAGKSSLAFSTLYNLCKDEFDSLENGFPEQGDYILESYSGIIPSISINQNNFNVNPKSTIYSYLRFPNLLSNNDKNLIPEYRYLKINSPYNTCKQCNGLGYEIEIEQNKLIDEELTLSEKPFLCWKNGSLSNYYNNLLLKFCKEKEIPIDIPFKFLTEDHKNLLLYGKSDHKIKFSFKHNGKIKQKLAYYIGAFEYSNSLINEIKNSSLPTKYKK
;
A
#
# COMPACT_ATOMS: atom_id res chain seq x y z
N MET A 1 33.47 17.12 26.41
CA MET A 1 33.04 17.75 25.14
C MET A 1 31.55 18.07 25.19
N LYS A 2 31.14 19.29 24.83
CA LYS A 2 29.76 19.79 24.95
C LYS A 2 28.87 19.45 23.72
N PHE A 3 29.49 19.13 22.59
CA PHE A 3 28.83 18.91 21.31
C PHE A 3 29.14 17.52 20.75
N ILE A 4 28.28 17.05 19.85
CA ILE A 4 28.55 15.98 18.87
C ILE A 4 28.78 16.70 17.54
N GLU A 5 29.94 16.46 16.93
CA GLU A 5 30.32 17.09 15.66
C GLU A 5 30.62 16.00 14.63
N ILE A 6 30.06 16.14 13.44
CA ILE A 6 30.29 15.22 12.32
C ILE A 6 30.44 16.07 11.06
N ASN A 7 31.59 15.95 10.39
CA ASN A 7 31.92 16.76 9.23
C ASN A 7 31.96 15.91 7.95
N GLY A 8 31.61 16.55 6.85
CA GLY A 8 31.74 15.98 5.51
C GLY A 8 30.80 14.81 5.23
N ILE A 9 29.58 14.83 5.78
CA ILE A 9 28.64 13.71 5.66
C ILE A 9 28.16 13.58 4.21
N THR A 10 28.46 12.43 3.61
CA THR A 10 28.06 12.05 2.25
C THR A 10 27.30 10.72 2.19
N THR A 11 26.91 10.16 3.34
CA THR A 11 26.10 8.94 3.43
C THR A 11 24.86 8.99 2.51
N HIS A 12 24.70 7.98 1.65
CA HIS A 12 23.68 7.94 0.61
C HIS A 12 23.72 9.15 -0.35
N ASN A 13 22.67 9.96 -0.39
CA ASN A 13 22.54 11.12 -1.30
C ASN A 13 22.78 12.46 -0.57
N LEU A 14 23.38 12.44 0.62
CA LEU A 14 23.70 13.67 1.37
C LEU A 14 24.84 14.42 0.67
N LYS A 15 24.70 15.75 0.57
CA LYS A 15 25.60 16.60 -0.22
C LYS A 15 26.64 17.29 0.66
N ASN A 16 27.54 16.50 1.24
CA ASN A 16 28.66 16.99 2.06
C ASN A 16 28.22 17.95 3.18
N ILE A 17 27.52 17.40 4.18
CA ILE A 17 26.86 18.18 5.23
C ILE A 17 27.65 18.08 6.54
N ASP A 18 27.82 19.20 7.23
CA ASP A 18 28.35 19.24 8.58
C ASP A 18 27.22 19.32 9.62
N LEU A 19 27.36 18.55 10.70
CA LEU A 19 26.36 18.39 11.75
C LEU A 19 26.95 18.72 13.11
N HIS A 20 26.33 19.68 13.79
CA HIS A 20 26.69 20.09 15.15
C HIS A 20 25.47 19.94 16.06
N ILE A 21 25.52 19.01 17.02
CA ILE A 21 24.43 18.74 17.97
C ILE A 21 24.89 19.04 19.39
N GLU A 22 24.13 19.87 20.11
CA GLU A 22 24.34 20.12 21.53
C GLU A 22 23.90 18.91 22.38
N LYS A 23 24.78 18.45 23.27
CA LYS A 23 24.42 17.41 24.25
C LYS A 23 23.41 17.95 25.26
N ASN A 24 22.59 17.06 25.82
CA ASN A 24 21.55 17.38 26.81
C ASN A 24 20.45 18.35 26.31
N LYS A 25 20.27 18.44 24.99
CA LYS A 25 19.17 19.19 24.36
C LYS A 25 18.36 18.29 23.44
N ILE A 26 17.08 18.63 23.28
CA ILE A 26 16.23 18.03 22.25
C ILE A 26 16.55 18.74 20.93
N THR A 27 17.04 17.98 19.96
CA THR A 27 17.35 18.48 18.61
C THR A 27 16.36 17.89 17.62
N ALA A 28 15.74 18.74 16.80
CA ALA A 28 14.76 18.32 15.79
C ALA A 28 15.36 18.44 14.37
N ILE A 29 15.28 17.36 13.59
CA ILE A 29 15.66 17.34 12.16
C ILE A 29 14.38 17.40 11.33
N TYR A 30 14.18 18.47 10.56
CA TYR A 30 12.97 18.70 9.77
C TYR A 30 13.29 19.11 8.31
N GLY A 31 12.29 19.02 7.41
CA GLY A 31 12.46 19.32 5.98
C GLY A 31 11.60 18.48 5.05
N ARG A 32 11.55 18.83 3.75
CA ARG A 32 10.73 18.18 2.72
C ARG A 32 11.01 16.67 2.63
N SER A 33 10.00 15.89 2.20
CA SER A 33 10.19 14.46 1.92
C SER A 33 11.32 14.27 0.89
N GLY A 34 12.18 13.27 1.11
CA GLY A 34 13.35 13.01 0.28
C GLY A 34 14.60 13.87 0.55
N ALA A 35 14.54 14.86 1.45
CA ALA A 35 15.68 15.74 1.76
C ALA A 35 16.84 15.08 2.55
N GLY A 36 16.80 13.76 2.80
CA GLY A 36 17.88 13.04 3.49
C GLY A 36 17.80 12.99 5.03
N LYS A 37 16.69 13.42 5.64
CA LYS A 37 16.51 13.42 7.12
C LYS A 37 16.77 12.06 7.77
N SER A 38 16.14 11.00 7.24
CA SER A 38 16.32 9.64 7.76
C SER A 38 17.73 9.11 7.51
N SER A 39 18.34 9.49 6.39
CA SER A 39 19.74 9.17 6.10
C SER A 39 20.71 9.83 7.08
N LEU A 40 20.43 11.07 7.48
CA LEU A 40 21.21 11.79 8.48
C LEU A 40 21.03 11.19 9.88
N ALA A 41 19.77 10.99 10.31
CA ALA A 41 19.45 10.53 11.66
C ALA A 41 19.81 9.06 11.89
N PHE A 42 19.40 8.17 11.00
CA PHE A 42 19.52 6.72 11.19
C PHE A 42 20.74 6.14 10.48
N SER A 43 20.88 6.38 9.18
CA SER A 43 21.99 5.77 8.42
C SER A 43 23.36 6.34 8.78
N THR A 44 23.43 7.59 9.25
CA THR A 44 24.68 8.26 9.64
C THR A 44 24.83 8.31 11.16
N LEU A 45 24.09 9.18 11.83
CA LEU A 45 24.32 9.48 13.24
C LEU A 45 24.13 8.25 14.13
N TYR A 46 23.00 7.54 14.01
CA TYR A 46 22.74 6.36 14.83
C TYR A 46 23.76 5.24 14.56
N ASN A 47 23.99 4.89 13.29
CA ASN A 47 24.94 3.84 12.93
C ASN A 47 26.37 4.16 13.41
N LEU A 48 26.84 5.40 13.23
CA LEU A 48 28.13 5.85 13.76
C LEU A 48 28.21 5.67 15.28
N CYS A 49 27.18 6.14 16.01
CA CYS A 49 27.13 6.02 17.46
C CYS A 49 27.09 4.56 17.94
N LYS A 50 26.39 3.70 17.19
CA LYS A 50 26.25 2.28 17.49
C LYS A 50 27.56 1.54 17.27
N ASP A 51 28.16 1.72 16.09
CA ASP A 51 29.39 1.03 15.69
C ASP A 51 30.56 1.42 16.60
N GLU A 52 30.69 2.70 16.98
CA GLU A 52 31.69 3.15 17.96
C GLU A 52 31.54 2.45 19.31
N PHE A 53 30.31 2.33 19.79
CA PHE A 53 30.05 1.67 21.06
C PHE A 53 30.30 0.17 20.99
N ASP A 54 29.84 -0.50 19.92
CA ASP A 54 30.05 -1.93 19.69
C ASP A 54 31.55 -2.25 19.51
N SER A 55 32.34 -1.30 19.00
CA SER A 55 33.79 -1.42 18.80
C SER A 55 34.58 -1.52 20.09
N LEU A 56 34.05 -1.02 21.21
CA LEU A 56 34.70 -1.13 22.52
C LEU A 56 34.80 -2.58 23.00
N GLU A 57 33.83 -3.42 22.62
CA GLU A 57 33.79 -4.84 23.00
C GLU A 57 34.36 -5.75 21.90
N ASN A 58 34.04 -5.44 20.63
CA ASN A 58 34.28 -6.36 19.51
C ASN A 58 35.37 -5.89 18.54
N GLY A 59 35.99 -4.74 18.79
CA GLY A 59 36.90 -4.09 17.84
C GLY A 59 36.17 -3.38 16.71
N PHE A 60 36.91 -2.60 15.92
CA PHE A 60 36.31 -1.79 14.86
C PHE A 60 35.78 -2.65 13.70
N PRO A 61 34.60 -2.33 13.15
CA PRO A 61 34.10 -2.98 11.95
C PRO A 61 35.02 -2.67 10.75
N GLU A 62 35.21 -3.64 9.85
CA GLU A 62 35.98 -3.45 8.62
C GLU A 62 35.35 -2.41 7.69
N GLN A 63 34.03 -2.21 7.78
CA GLN A 63 33.30 -1.24 6.96
C GLN A 63 32.03 -0.76 7.67
N GLY A 64 31.91 0.55 7.85
CA GLY A 64 30.67 1.20 8.32
C GLY A 64 29.76 1.56 7.16
N ASP A 65 28.44 1.55 7.40
CA ASP A 65 27.42 1.92 6.41
C ASP A 65 27.31 3.45 6.17
N TYR A 66 28.16 4.25 6.81
CA TYR A 66 28.16 5.71 6.76
C TYR A 66 29.43 6.26 6.11
N ILE A 67 29.31 7.41 5.44
CA ILE A 67 30.41 8.08 4.74
C ILE A 67 30.53 9.51 5.27
N LEU A 68 31.67 9.82 5.87
CA LEU A 68 31.98 11.11 6.52
C LEU A 68 33.51 11.33 6.52
N GLU A 69 33.94 12.56 6.80
CA GLU A 69 35.37 12.92 6.88
C GLU A 69 35.93 12.81 8.30
N SER A 70 35.19 13.32 9.30
CA SER A 70 35.61 13.30 10.70
C SER A 70 34.42 13.41 11.65
N TYR A 71 34.61 12.97 12.88
CA TYR A 71 33.61 13.10 13.95
C TYR A 71 34.27 13.28 15.31
N SER A 72 33.54 13.87 16.24
CA SER A 72 33.96 13.97 17.63
C SER A 72 32.75 13.99 18.59
N GLY A 73 33.01 13.61 19.84
CA GLY A 73 32.02 13.74 20.91
C GLY A 73 30.83 12.78 20.83
N ILE A 74 30.94 11.68 20.07
CA ILE A 74 29.93 10.63 19.95
C ILE A 74 29.54 10.05 21.32
N ILE A 75 28.30 9.57 21.42
CA ILE A 75 27.72 8.96 22.62
C ILE A 75 26.97 7.68 22.23
N PRO A 76 26.81 6.72 23.15
CA PRO A 76 25.92 5.58 22.92
C PRO A 76 24.52 6.05 22.57
N SER A 77 23.90 5.39 21.59
CA SER A 77 22.58 5.81 21.07
C SER A 77 21.64 4.64 20.91
N ILE A 78 20.33 4.92 21.04
CA ILE A 78 19.25 3.96 20.80
C ILE A 78 18.34 4.58 19.74
N SER A 79 18.10 3.84 18.65
CA SER A 79 17.13 4.26 17.63
C SER A 79 15.72 3.84 18.01
N ILE A 80 14.78 4.76 17.88
CA ILE A 80 13.34 4.48 17.93
C ILE A 80 12.82 4.66 16.51
N ASN A 81 12.81 3.57 15.75
CA ASN A 81 12.31 3.58 14.39
C ASN A 81 10.77 3.67 14.38
N GLN A 82 10.22 4.42 13.44
CA GLN A 82 8.79 4.32 13.13
C GLN A 82 8.54 2.98 12.44
N ASN A 83 8.35 1.94 13.25
CA ASN A 83 7.92 0.66 12.75
C ASN A 83 6.41 0.74 12.52
N ASN A 84 6.00 0.92 11.27
CA ASN A 84 4.60 0.78 10.86
C ASN A 84 4.21 -0.71 10.91
N PHE A 85 4.09 -1.27 12.11
CA PHE A 85 3.55 -2.62 12.33
C PHE A 85 2.04 -2.71 12.06
N ASN A 86 1.42 -1.58 11.70
CA ASN A 86 -0.01 -1.53 11.51
C ASN A 86 -0.40 -2.00 10.11
N VAL A 87 -0.27 -3.31 9.90
CA VAL A 87 -0.70 -4.00 8.67
C VAL A 87 -2.22 -4.17 8.64
N ASN A 88 -2.89 -4.02 9.80
CA ASN A 88 -4.33 -4.12 9.89
C ASN A 88 -4.98 -2.75 9.64
N PRO A 89 -5.69 -2.54 8.51
CA PRO A 89 -6.33 -1.26 8.18
C PRO A 89 -7.41 -0.82 9.18
N LYS A 90 -7.86 -1.73 10.06
CA LYS A 90 -8.85 -1.44 11.12
C LYS A 90 -8.20 -0.97 12.42
N SER A 91 -6.89 -1.15 12.58
CA SER A 91 -6.20 -0.75 13.80
C SER A 91 -6.10 0.76 13.91
N THR A 92 -6.70 1.32 14.95
CA THR A 92 -6.64 2.73 15.31
C THR A 92 -5.65 2.94 16.44
N ILE A 93 -5.27 4.20 16.71
CA ILE A 93 -4.50 4.60 17.90
C ILE A 93 -5.11 4.02 19.17
N TYR A 94 -6.46 4.01 19.24
CA TYR A 94 -7.21 3.45 20.35
C TYR A 94 -6.89 1.96 20.60
N SER A 95 -6.87 1.15 19.55
CA SER A 95 -6.51 -0.26 19.65
C SER A 95 -5.01 -0.50 19.88
N TYR A 96 -4.16 0.34 19.26
CA TYR A 96 -2.70 0.23 19.36
C TYR A 96 -2.19 0.51 20.77
N LEU A 97 -2.68 1.58 21.40
CA LEU A 97 -2.33 1.95 22.77
C LEU A 97 -3.08 1.11 23.83
N ARG A 98 -3.85 0.10 23.40
CA ARG A 98 -4.61 -0.82 24.27
C ARG A 98 -5.54 -0.09 25.24
N PHE A 99 -6.15 1.02 24.80
CA PHE A 99 -7.14 1.76 25.59
C PHE A 99 -8.28 0.89 26.13
N PRO A 100 -8.80 -0.14 25.42
CA PRO A 100 -9.80 -1.03 26.00
C PRO A 100 -9.39 -1.62 27.35
N ASN A 101 -8.11 -2.00 27.50
CA ASN A 101 -7.58 -2.58 28.73
C ASN A 101 -7.46 -1.53 29.85
N LEU A 102 -7.08 -0.30 29.50
CA LEU A 102 -6.97 0.80 30.44
C LEU A 102 -8.35 1.22 30.96
N LEU A 103 -9.33 1.36 30.05
CA LEU A 103 -10.69 1.78 30.37
C LEU A 103 -11.44 0.71 31.17
N SER A 104 -11.30 -0.58 30.82
CA SER A 104 -12.01 -1.65 31.53
C SER A 104 -11.63 -1.82 33.00
N ASN A 105 -10.50 -1.23 33.42
CA ASN A 105 -10.03 -1.27 34.81
C ASN A 105 -10.58 -0.12 35.68
N ASN A 106 -11.33 0.82 35.08
CA ASN A 106 -11.95 1.95 35.76
C ASN A 106 -13.42 1.64 36.14
N ASP A 107 -14.14 2.64 36.68
CA ASP A 107 -15.49 2.47 37.24
C ASP A 107 -16.47 1.80 36.27
N LYS A 108 -16.89 0.58 36.64
CA LYS A 108 -17.77 -0.28 35.82
C LYS A 108 -19.18 0.28 35.65
N ASN A 109 -19.59 1.23 36.48
CA ASN A 109 -20.91 1.87 36.35
C ASN A 109 -20.94 2.91 35.22
N LEU A 110 -19.79 3.45 34.84
CA LEU A 110 -19.64 4.48 33.79
C LEU A 110 -19.07 3.90 32.50
N ILE A 111 -18.29 2.82 32.58
CA ILE A 111 -17.55 2.28 31.43
C ILE A 111 -18.14 0.94 31.00
N PRO A 112 -18.51 0.78 29.70
CA PRO A 112 -18.98 -0.49 29.17
C PRO A 112 -17.99 -1.65 29.37
N GLU A 113 -18.50 -2.88 29.42
CA GLU A 113 -17.65 -4.06 29.52
C GLU A 113 -16.59 -4.12 28.41
N TYR A 114 -15.43 -4.69 28.75
CA TYR A 114 -14.27 -4.82 27.87
C TYR A 114 -14.59 -5.37 26.48
N ARG A 115 -15.58 -6.27 26.37
CA ARG A 115 -16.00 -6.83 25.08
C ARG A 115 -16.53 -5.75 24.13
N TYR A 116 -17.28 -4.77 24.62
CA TYR A 116 -17.83 -3.67 23.82
C TYR A 116 -16.77 -2.62 23.48
N LEU A 117 -15.77 -2.45 24.34
CA LEU A 117 -14.65 -1.55 24.11
C LEU A 117 -13.74 -2.00 22.96
N LYS A 118 -13.82 -3.25 22.50
CA LYS A 118 -13.06 -3.75 21.34
C LYS A 118 -13.71 -3.35 20.01
N ILE A 119 -13.49 -2.13 19.56
CA ILE A 119 -14.08 -1.61 18.31
C ILE A 119 -13.71 -2.40 17.04
N ASN A 120 -12.55 -3.07 17.05
CA ASN A 120 -12.07 -3.90 15.92
C ASN A 120 -12.55 -5.36 15.98
N SER A 121 -13.39 -5.68 16.95
CA SER A 121 -14.07 -6.97 17.02
C SER A 121 -15.14 -7.04 15.92
N PRO A 122 -15.29 -8.15 15.18
CA PRO A 122 -16.34 -8.29 14.16
C PRO A 122 -17.74 -8.01 14.71
N TYR A 123 -17.96 -8.30 16.00
CA TYR A 123 -19.25 -8.07 16.67
C TYR A 123 -19.56 -6.58 16.93
N ASN A 124 -18.53 -5.73 17.04
CA ASN A 124 -18.68 -4.31 17.38
C ASN A 124 -18.34 -3.39 16.19
N THR A 125 -17.98 -4.00 15.07
CA THR A 125 -17.56 -3.31 13.88
C THR A 125 -18.79 -2.78 13.14
N CYS A 126 -18.68 -1.59 12.54
CA CYS A 126 -19.73 -1.05 11.67
C CYS A 126 -20.04 -2.03 10.53
N LYS A 127 -21.32 -2.40 10.36
CA LYS A 127 -21.77 -3.36 9.33
C LYS A 127 -21.64 -2.84 7.91
N GLN A 128 -21.60 -1.53 7.72
CA GLN A 128 -21.47 -0.88 6.41
C GLN A 128 -20.00 -0.90 5.95
N CYS A 129 -19.11 -0.25 6.70
CA CYS A 129 -17.70 -0.14 6.32
C CYS A 129 -16.79 -1.27 6.85
N ASN A 130 -17.34 -2.25 7.57
CA ASN A 130 -16.58 -3.32 8.23
C ASN A 130 -15.39 -2.80 9.07
N GLY A 131 -15.53 -1.60 9.65
CA GLY A 131 -14.54 -1.02 10.57
C GLY A 131 -13.38 -0.33 9.88
N LEU A 132 -13.46 -0.15 8.56
CA LEU A 132 -12.48 0.62 7.78
C LEU A 132 -12.66 2.13 7.94
N GLY A 133 -13.88 2.57 8.28
CA GLY A 133 -14.22 4.00 8.41
C GLY A 133 -14.48 4.70 7.07
N TYR A 134 -14.36 4.00 5.96
CA TYR A 134 -14.67 4.47 4.61
C TYR A 134 -15.26 3.33 3.77
N GLU A 135 -15.96 3.70 2.70
CA GLU A 135 -16.42 2.76 1.67
C GLU A 135 -15.62 2.99 0.38
N ILE A 136 -15.38 1.89 -0.33
CA ILE A 136 -14.78 1.92 -1.66
C ILE A 136 -15.92 1.66 -2.64
N GLU A 137 -16.14 2.62 -3.52
CA GLU A 137 -17.08 2.55 -4.63
C GLU A 137 -16.36 2.86 -5.94
N ILE A 138 -16.92 2.38 -7.05
CA ILE A 138 -16.37 2.62 -8.38
C ILE A 138 -17.14 3.76 -9.01
N GLU A 139 -16.42 4.82 -9.33
CA GLU A 139 -16.90 5.86 -10.22
C GLU A 139 -16.83 5.35 -11.67
N GLN A 140 -17.98 5.10 -12.30
CA GLN A 140 -18.08 4.53 -13.65
C GLN A 140 -17.33 5.37 -14.70
N ASN A 141 -17.48 6.68 -14.61
CA ASN A 141 -16.82 7.71 -15.41
C ASN A 141 -15.29 7.73 -15.25
N LYS A 142 -14.73 7.11 -14.20
CA LYS A 142 -13.28 6.93 -14.05
C LYS A 142 -12.79 5.55 -14.47
N LEU A 143 -13.69 4.57 -14.65
CA LEU A 143 -13.34 3.21 -15.05
C LEU A 143 -13.07 3.12 -16.57
N ILE A 144 -13.66 4.03 -17.34
CA ILE A 144 -13.71 3.96 -18.80
C ILE A 144 -13.07 5.21 -19.39
N ASP A 145 -12.17 4.99 -20.35
CA ASP A 145 -11.65 6.02 -21.24
C ASP A 145 -12.50 6.03 -22.52
N GLU A 146 -13.47 6.96 -22.60
CA GLU A 146 -14.51 6.96 -23.63
C GLU A 146 -13.99 7.26 -25.06
N GLU A 147 -12.81 7.87 -25.15
CA GLU A 147 -12.17 8.23 -26.42
C GLU A 147 -11.45 7.05 -27.07
N LEU A 148 -11.15 5.99 -26.31
CA LEU A 148 -10.43 4.82 -26.81
C LEU A 148 -11.38 3.79 -27.43
N THR A 149 -10.87 3.10 -28.45
CA THR A 149 -11.51 1.90 -29.03
C THR A 149 -11.37 0.69 -28.10
N LEU A 150 -12.15 -0.37 -28.32
CA LEU A 150 -12.04 -1.61 -27.52
C LEU A 150 -10.67 -2.29 -27.68
N SER A 151 -10.06 -2.16 -28.86
CA SER A 151 -8.70 -2.62 -29.17
C SER A 151 -7.63 -1.87 -28.38
N GLU A 152 -7.85 -0.59 -28.08
CA GLU A 152 -6.93 0.28 -27.32
C GLU A 152 -7.07 0.17 -25.80
N LYS A 153 -7.92 -0.75 -25.31
CA LYS A 153 -8.13 -1.02 -23.87
C LYS A 153 -8.73 0.18 -23.11
N PRO A 154 -10.03 0.48 -23.31
CA PRO A 154 -10.68 1.63 -22.68
C PRO A 154 -10.93 1.41 -21.18
N PHE A 155 -11.01 0.16 -20.72
CA PHE A 155 -11.29 -0.16 -19.32
C PHE A 155 -10.02 -0.12 -18.47
N LEU A 156 -9.94 0.82 -17.51
CA LEU A 156 -8.78 1.01 -16.64
C LEU A 156 -8.43 -0.25 -15.84
N CYS A 157 -9.43 -1.02 -15.39
CA CYS A 157 -9.23 -2.26 -14.64
C CYS A 157 -8.43 -3.33 -15.42
N TRP A 158 -8.36 -3.22 -16.75
CA TRP A 158 -7.67 -4.17 -17.63
C TRP A 158 -6.58 -3.51 -18.49
N LYS A 159 -6.36 -2.20 -18.34
CA LYS A 159 -5.42 -1.42 -19.17
C LYS A 159 -3.97 -1.85 -18.94
N ASN A 160 -3.60 -2.05 -17.67
CA ASN A 160 -2.23 -2.35 -17.25
C ASN A 160 -2.11 -3.69 -16.49
N GLY A 161 -0.87 -4.15 -16.27
CA GLY A 161 -0.58 -5.33 -15.46
C GLY A 161 -0.40 -6.64 -16.24
N SER A 162 0.02 -7.69 -15.52
CA SER A 162 0.38 -9.00 -16.11
C SER A 162 -0.78 -9.71 -16.80
N LEU A 163 -2.02 -9.42 -16.38
CA LEU A 163 -3.24 -10.00 -16.94
C LEU A 163 -3.91 -9.09 -17.99
N SER A 164 -3.35 -7.92 -18.32
CA SER A 164 -3.97 -7.00 -19.29
C SER A 164 -4.24 -7.67 -20.64
N ASN A 165 -3.26 -8.41 -21.17
CA ASN A 165 -3.43 -9.13 -22.44
C ASN A 165 -4.45 -10.26 -22.34
N TYR A 166 -4.59 -10.88 -21.16
CA TYR A 166 -5.59 -11.92 -20.94
C TYR A 166 -7.01 -11.34 -21.07
N TYR A 167 -7.29 -10.26 -20.33
CA TYR A 167 -8.62 -9.64 -20.34
C TYR A 167 -8.97 -8.98 -21.66
N ASN A 168 -8.02 -8.29 -22.31
CA ASN A 168 -8.26 -7.66 -23.60
C ASN A 168 -8.58 -8.71 -24.69
N ASN A 169 -7.85 -9.83 -24.77
CA ASN A 169 -8.16 -10.86 -25.76
C ASN A 169 -9.50 -11.56 -25.50
N LEU A 170 -9.86 -11.77 -24.22
CA LEU A 170 -11.18 -12.28 -23.87
C LEU A 170 -12.30 -11.31 -24.28
N LEU A 171 -12.11 -10.01 -23.99
CA LEU A 171 -13.01 -8.93 -24.39
C LEU A 171 -13.21 -8.90 -25.91
N LEU A 172 -12.12 -8.85 -26.69
CA LEU A 172 -12.20 -8.78 -28.15
C LEU A 172 -12.89 -10.02 -28.74
N LYS A 173 -12.64 -11.20 -28.16
CA LYS A 173 -13.31 -12.43 -28.60
C LYS A 173 -14.81 -12.41 -28.27
N PHE A 174 -15.20 -11.91 -27.10
CA PHE A 174 -16.59 -11.69 -26.74
C PHE A 174 -17.29 -10.69 -27.67
N CYS A 175 -16.62 -9.57 -27.97
CA CYS A 175 -17.15 -8.57 -28.90
C CYS A 175 -17.42 -9.16 -30.28
N LYS A 176 -16.51 -10.02 -30.77
CA LYS A 176 -16.68 -10.72 -32.05
C LYS A 176 -17.87 -11.68 -32.05
N GLU A 177 -18.15 -12.37 -30.94
CA GLU A 177 -19.30 -13.27 -30.82
C GLU A 177 -20.65 -12.55 -30.70
N LYS A 178 -20.64 -11.32 -30.18
CA LYS A 178 -21.83 -10.47 -30.03
C LYS A 178 -21.95 -9.38 -31.11
N GLU A 179 -21.12 -9.44 -32.14
CA GLU A 179 -21.10 -8.48 -33.26
C GLU A 179 -20.92 -7.01 -32.82
N ILE A 180 -20.19 -6.79 -31.73
CA ILE A 180 -19.90 -5.45 -31.19
C ILE A 180 -18.70 -4.85 -31.98
N PRO A 181 -18.81 -3.63 -32.52
CA PRO A 181 -17.72 -2.99 -33.25
C PRO A 181 -16.57 -2.65 -32.29
N ILE A 182 -15.35 -3.06 -32.66
CA ILE A 182 -14.15 -2.89 -31.82
C ILE A 182 -13.26 -1.71 -32.21
N ASP A 183 -13.43 -1.18 -33.42
CA ASP A 183 -12.58 -0.16 -34.03
C ASP A 183 -13.18 1.26 -33.96
N ILE A 184 -14.30 1.42 -33.24
CA ILE A 184 -14.89 2.72 -32.93
C ILE A 184 -14.65 3.09 -31.46
N PRO A 185 -14.45 4.38 -31.14
CA PRO A 185 -14.36 4.85 -29.76
C PRO A 185 -15.56 4.40 -28.91
N PHE A 186 -15.31 4.08 -27.64
CA PHE A 186 -16.33 3.55 -26.74
C PHE A 186 -17.58 4.45 -26.64
N LYS A 187 -17.42 5.78 -26.68
CA LYS A 187 -18.54 6.73 -26.67
C LYS A 187 -19.58 6.51 -27.77
N PHE A 188 -19.16 5.99 -28.93
CA PHE A 188 -20.02 5.77 -30.10
C PHE A 188 -20.70 4.39 -30.10
N LEU A 189 -20.43 3.55 -29.11
CA LEU A 189 -21.17 2.30 -28.94
C LEU A 189 -22.62 2.58 -28.54
N THR A 190 -23.53 1.69 -28.94
CA THR A 190 -24.92 1.72 -28.48
C THR A 190 -25.00 1.43 -26.99
N GLU A 191 -26.05 1.91 -26.32
CA GLU A 191 -26.25 1.65 -24.89
C GLU A 191 -26.37 0.15 -24.58
N ASP A 192 -26.94 -0.65 -25.47
CA ASP A 192 -26.99 -2.11 -25.32
C ASP A 192 -25.59 -2.73 -25.36
N HIS A 193 -24.72 -2.27 -26.26
CA HIS A 193 -23.32 -2.71 -26.30
C HIS A 193 -22.58 -2.30 -25.03
N LYS A 194 -22.73 -1.04 -24.59
CA LYS A 194 -22.10 -0.56 -23.35
C LYS A 194 -22.56 -1.40 -22.15
N ASN A 195 -23.86 -1.68 -22.05
CA ASN A 195 -24.41 -2.50 -20.97
C ASN A 195 -23.85 -3.92 -20.97
N LEU A 196 -23.73 -4.56 -22.14
CA LEU A 196 -23.10 -5.88 -22.25
C LEU A 196 -21.63 -5.87 -21.84
N LEU A 197 -20.89 -4.80 -22.16
CA LEU A 197 -19.47 -4.68 -21.84
C LEU A 197 -19.19 -4.33 -20.37
N LEU A 198 -20.11 -3.63 -19.72
CA LEU A 198 -19.93 -3.20 -18.33
C LEU A 198 -20.52 -4.19 -17.33
N TYR A 199 -21.70 -4.75 -17.64
CA TYR A 199 -22.48 -5.57 -16.71
C TYR A 199 -22.75 -7.00 -17.21
N GLY A 200 -22.52 -7.25 -18.50
CA GLY A 200 -22.83 -8.54 -19.10
C GLY A 200 -21.94 -9.67 -18.58
N LYS A 201 -22.44 -10.90 -18.76
CA LYS A 201 -21.69 -12.13 -18.55
C LYS A 201 -21.92 -13.04 -19.74
N SER A 202 -20.89 -13.75 -20.20
CA SER A 202 -21.08 -14.72 -21.27
C SER A 202 -21.85 -15.95 -20.78
N ASP A 203 -22.73 -16.48 -21.63
CA ASP A 203 -23.53 -17.68 -21.34
C ASP A 203 -22.67 -18.94 -21.24
N HIS A 204 -21.53 -18.94 -21.93
CA HIS A 204 -20.59 -20.05 -21.98
C HIS A 204 -19.15 -19.56 -21.87
N LYS A 205 -18.22 -20.50 -21.67
CA LYS A 205 -16.78 -20.19 -21.66
C LYS A 205 -16.30 -19.92 -23.08
N ILE A 206 -15.69 -18.76 -23.27
CA ILE A 206 -15.12 -18.32 -24.53
C ILE A 206 -13.69 -18.85 -24.65
N LYS A 207 -13.36 -19.43 -25.80
CA LYS A 207 -12.00 -19.86 -26.12
C LYS A 207 -11.23 -18.72 -26.77
N PHE A 208 -10.11 -18.33 -26.17
CA PHE A 208 -9.26 -17.25 -26.68
C PHE A 208 -7.77 -17.55 -26.47
N SER A 209 -6.95 -16.85 -27.24
CA SER A 209 -5.50 -16.91 -27.20
C SER A 209 -4.94 -15.60 -26.65
N PHE A 210 -3.89 -15.66 -25.85
CA PHE A 210 -3.22 -14.46 -25.33
C PHE A 210 -1.72 -14.70 -25.19
N LYS A 211 -0.93 -13.62 -25.23
CA LYS A 211 0.52 -13.67 -25.04
C LYS A 211 0.87 -13.54 -23.55
N HIS A 212 1.63 -14.50 -23.03
CA HIS A 212 2.12 -14.54 -21.66
C HIS A 212 3.60 -14.98 -21.64
N ASN A 213 4.48 -14.13 -21.12
CA ASN A 213 5.94 -14.35 -21.10
C ASN A 213 6.49 -14.73 -22.47
N GLY A 214 6.13 -13.97 -23.51
CA GLY A 214 6.57 -14.20 -24.89
C GLY A 214 5.86 -15.33 -25.63
N LYS A 215 5.21 -16.27 -24.92
CA LYS A 215 4.53 -17.43 -25.51
C LYS A 215 3.02 -17.20 -25.67
N ILE A 216 2.44 -17.73 -26.74
CA ILE A 216 0.99 -17.74 -26.93
C ILE A 216 0.40 -18.90 -26.13
N LYS A 217 -0.64 -18.62 -25.34
CA LYS A 217 -1.41 -19.61 -24.59
C LYS A 217 -2.88 -19.53 -24.97
N GLN A 218 -3.58 -20.66 -24.91
CA GLN A 218 -5.02 -20.75 -25.08
C GLN A 218 -5.71 -21.01 -23.74
N LYS A 219 -6.89 -20.41 -23.54
CA LYS A 219 -7.71 -20.62 -22.33
C LYS A 219 -9.20 -20.51 -22.64
N LEU A 220 -10.01 -21.10 -21.77
CA LEU A 220 -11.47 -21.02 -21.73
C LEU A 220 -11.88 -20.27 -20.47
N ALA A 221 -12.62 -19.17 -20.61
CA ALA A 221 -13.12 -18.39 -19.48
C ALA A 221 -14.46 -17.73 -19.79
N TYR A 222 -15.23 -17.43 -18.75
CA TYR A 222 -16.40 -16.56 -18.89
C TYR A 222 -15.96 -15.11 -19.04
N TYR A 223 -16.56 -14.40 -19.98
CA TYR A 223 -16.51 -12.95 -19.97
C TYR A 223 -17.37 -12.43 -18.82
N ILE A 224 -16.83 -11.46 -18.09
CA ILE A 224 -17.51 -10.71 -17.03
C ILE A 224 -17.26 -9.25 -17.36
N GLY A 225 -18.33 -8.45 -17.41
CA GLY A 225 -18.25 -7.03 -17.73
C GLY A 225 -17.30 -6.27 -16.80
N ALA A 226 -16.74 -5.17 -17.29
CA ALA A 226 -15.67 -4.44 -16.61
C ALA A 226 -16.09 -3.94 -15.22
N PHE A 227 -17.35 -3.50 -15.08
CA PHE A 227 -17.89 -3.01 -13.82
C PHE A 227 -18.16 -4.17 -12.84
N GLU A 228 -18.79 -5.26 -13.31
CA GLU A 228 -19.02 -6.46 -12.50
C GLU A 228 -17.73 -7.10 -12.00
N TYR A 229 -16.72 -7.17 -12.86
CA TYR A 229 -15.38 -7.65 -12.48
C TYR A 229 -14.76 -6.76 -11.39
N SER A 230 -14.85 -5.44 -11.56
CA SER A 230 -14.28 -4.51 -10.60
C SER A 230 -15.02 -4.55 -9.25
N ASN A 231 -16.35 -4.74 -9.26
CA ASN A 231 -17.15 -4.96 -8.05
C ASN A 231 -16.77 -6.26 -7.34
N SER A 232 -16.53 -7.35 -8.08
CA SER A 232 -16.11 -8.61 -7.46
C SER A 232 -14.77 -8.46 -6.75
N LEU A 233 -13.81 -7.73 -7.34
CA LEU A 233 -12.53 -7.43 -6.72
C LEU A 233 -12.68 -6.59 -5.44
N ILE A 234 -13.54 -5.55 -5.46
CA ILE A 234 -13.80 -4.74 -4.26
C ILE A 234 -14.38 -5.60 -3.14
N ASN A 235 -15.30 -6.51 -3.48
CA ASN A 235 -15.88 -7.42 -2.49
C ASN A 235 -14.84 -8.39 -1.93
N GLU A 236 -13.93 -8.90 -2.76
CA GLU A 236 -12.78 -9.70 -2.30
C GLU A 236 -11.85 -8.90 -1.38
N ILE A 237 -11.57 -7.63 -1.69
CA ILE A 237 -10.76 -6.76 -0.83
C ILE A 237 -11.47 -6.53 0.52
N LYS A 238 -12.77 -6.21 0.50
CA LYS A 238 -13.59 -6.06 1.71
C LYS A 238 -13.55 -7.32 2.56
N ASN A 239 -13.67 -8.50 1.96
CA ASN A 239 -13.64 -9.79 2.67
C ASN A 239 -12.23 -10.20 3.13
N SER A 240 -11.19 -9.92 2.35
CA SER A 240 -9.81 -10.25 2.69
C SER A 240 -9.30 -9.46 3.90
N SER A 241 -9.84 -8.26 4.13
CA SER A 241 -9.61 -7.43 5.32
C SER A 241 -10.17 -8.03 6.63
N LEU A 242 -10.96 -9.10 6.55
CA LEU A 242 -11.42 -9.85 7.74
C LEU A 242 -10.28 -10.77 8.23
N PRO A 243 -10.03 -10.84 9.55
CA PRO A 243 -9.09 -11.81 10.11
C PRO A 243 -9.47 -13.23 9.68
N THR A 244 -8.48 -14.07 9.39
CA THR A 244 -8.65 -15.45 8.87
C THR A 244 -9.63 -16.31 9.67
N LYS A 245 -9.67 -16.14 10.99
CA LYS A 245 -10.62 -16.80 11.90
C LYS A 245 -12.10 -16.41 11.73
N TYR A 246 -12.39 -15.41 10.90
CA TYR A 246 -13.75 -14.93 10.61
C TYR A 246 -14.09 -14.99 9.12
N LYS A 247 -13.20 -15.53 8.28
CA LYS A 247 -13.53 -15.87 6.89
C LYS A 247 -14.38 -17.15 6.94
N LYS A 248 -15.58 -17.10 6.38
CA LYS A 248 -16.43 -18.30 6.19
C LYS A 248 -15.84 -19.18 5.10
#